data_AF-A0A1H2DCJ3-F1
#
_entry.id   AF-A0A1H2DCJ3-F1
#
_cell.length_a   1.000
_cell.length_b   1.000
_cell.length_c   1.000
_cell.angle_alpha   90.00
_cell.angle_beta   90.00
_cell.angle_gamma   90.00
#
_symmetry.space_group_name_H-M   'P 1'
#
loop_
_entity.id
_entity.type
_entity.pdbx_description
1 polymer ?
#
loop_
_entity_poly.entity_id
_entity_poly.type
_entity_poly.pdbx_seq_one_letter_code
_entity_poly.pdbx_strand_id
1 'polypeptide(L)'
;MSQEDPSEQVLARIKNDSAQAALRDWLDAHSATLVPESWTGEGYTEAQLLGAQLQVYGASPVVVIVKINPAGGGIREYKAHRRALADAPDFARAHLANLETGYIPVPGGGSVVVQSPAGGGLDETSQLAAALLTYRSPEDLCRSITTSLLVDWNPGAALTVEPSSLGAVLDTALGARLAETGTITAWAGGQSGLQRNPRPRLSAGPESLVNPFALIGEDSWGGDERLNLWHGRSHGDLHPGNLLVDRRRQSYCLVDLSRYRKDGLLGLDQVYLSLTAVAGAIAGLPQRGRQDLRDWFLDPVEDITVEGLPVYLQQLLVGVDQAVLAWARGQNNVTGWRRQRLICLTAVALILTGRSKLLPAGSRAWFFELAARAATRLTERMPGFPGPDDAPTAPWPSITAPATSGDTPPATVVSLDQRRRERQSAPDTQPDPTTAQAEYWTRLAAQLGAAVFDAPTGSAMTARTHGLRLLLAQAPIGTGGDLDRYLAELACALDDAIRPGISPPDRHAACTRADRLRAWVLDLLG
;
A
#
# COMPACT_ATOMS: atom_id res chain seq x y z
N MET A 1 20.21 39.79 -0.19
CA MET A 1 19.70 38.60 0.50
C MET A 1 20.49 37.42 -0.04
N SER A 2 21.34 36.77 0.76
CA SER A 2 22.01 35.55 0.30
C SER A 2 20.95 34.49 0.05
N GLN A 3 20.96 33.83 -1.11
CA GLN A 3 20.15 32.64 -1.31
C GLN A 3 20.62 31.61 -0.28
N GLU A 4 19.71 31.19 0.58
CA GLU A 4 19.93 30.13 1.55
C GLU A 4 20.29 28.83 0.81
N ASP A 5 21.32 28.12 1.27
CA ASP A 5 21.75 26.86 0.67
C ASP A 5 20.53 25.90 0.62
N PRO A 6 20.13 25.42 -0.57
CA PRO A 6 18.98 24.53 -0.70
C PRO A 6 19.12 23.26 0.15
N SER A 7 20.35 22.79 0.39
CA SER A 7 20.60 21.60 1.22
C SER A 7 20.25 21.86 2.67
N GLU A 8 20.52 23.06 3.19
CA GLU A 8 20.19 23.44 4.56
C GLU A 8 18.67 23.47 4.79
N GLN A 9 17.85 23.75 3.77
CA GLN A 9 16.40 23.65 3.88
C GLN A 9 15.92 22.21 4.09
N VAL A 10 16.57 21.21 3.47
CA VAL A 10 16.27 19.79 3.70
C VAL A 10 16.79 19.35 5.06
N LEU A 11 18.02 19.74 5.40
CA LEU A 11 18.65 19.41 6.69
C LEU A 11 17.87 19.97 7.88
N ALA A 12 17.36 21.20 7.80
CA ALA A 12 16.55 21.83 8.83
C ALA A 12 15.22 21.09 9.11
N ARG A 13 14.76 20.24 8.18
CA ARG A 13 13.55 19.41 8.37
C ARG A 13 13.88 18.12 9.12
N ILE A 14 15.13 17.72 9.27
CA ILE A 14 15.53 16.48 9.95
C ILE A 14 15.46 16.71 11.46
N LYS A 15 14.67 15.88 12.15
CA LYS A 15 14.43 16.03 13.60
C LYS A 15 15.57 15.54 14.48
N ASN A 16 16.46 14.71 13.92
CA ASN A 16 17.57 14.09 14.64
C ASN A 16 18.88 14.78 14.26
N ASP A 17 19.47 15.52 15.18
CA ASP A 17 20.69 16.31 14.96
C ASP A 17 21.87 15.45 14.48
N SER A 18 22.00 14.21 14.99
CA SER A 18 23.06 13.30 14.56
C SER A 18 22.85 12.83 13.13
N ALA A 19 21.61 12.59 12.70
CA ALA A 19 21.29 12.24 11.33
C ALA A 19 21.47 13.43 10.39
N GLN A 20 21.12 14.64 10.84
CA GLN A 20 21.36 15.88 10.12
C GLN A 20 22.86 16.09 9.89
N ALA A 21 23.68 15.96 10.94
CA ALA A 21 25.14 16.08 10.84
C ALA A 21 25.72 15.01 9.91
N ALA A 22 25.33 13.74 10.06
CA ALA A 22 25.82 12.65 9.21
C ALA A 22 25.46 12.84 7.72
N LEU A 23 24.26 13.35 7.43
CA LEU A 23 23.87 13.65 6.05
C LEU A 23 24.65 14.85 5.51
N ARG A 24 24.88 15.90 6.31
CA ARG A 24 25.71 17.06 5.92
C ARG A 24 27.13 16.63 5.58
N ASP A 25 27.79 15.88 6.47
CA ASP A 25 29.13 15.36 6.25
C ASP A 25 29.21 14.51 4.97
N TRP A 26 28.16 13.71 4.71
CA TRP A 26 28.07 12.92 3.48
C TRP A 26 27.94 13.80 2.24
N LEU A 27 27.08 14.83 2.26
CA LEU A 27 26.91 15.76 1.14
C LEU A 27 28.22 16.49 0.81
N ASP A 28 28.92 16.99 1.84
CA ASP A 28 30.22 17.67 1.70
C ASP A 28 31.29 16.74 1.10
N ALA A 29 31.41 15.52 1.62
CA ALA A 29 32.39 14.55 1.16
C ALA A 29 32.17 14.09 -0.29
N HIS A 30 30.96 14.19 -0.82
CA HIS A 30 30.60 13.75 -2.18
C HIS A 30 30.34 14.92 -3.13
N SER A 31 30.58 16.17 -2.70
CA SER A 31 30.25 17.38 -3.47
C SER A 31 28.82 17.32 -4.01
N ALA A 32 27.88 16.98 -3.13
CA ALA A 32 26.48 16.75 -3.45
C ALA A 32 25.58 17.79 -2.78
N THR A 33 24.45 18.12 -3.41
CA THR A 33 23.44 19.03 -2.87
C THR A 33 22.06 18.40 -2.89
N LEU A 34 21.23 18.78 -1.92
CA LEU A 34 19.80 18.41 -1.90
C LEU A 34 18.95 19.65 -2.13
N VAL A 35 17.93 19.53 -2.99
CA VAL A 35 16.89 20.55 -3.17
C VAL A 35 15.59 19.99 -2.61
N PRO A 36 14.87 20.70 -1.73
CA PRO A 36 13.66 20.18 -1.11
C PRO A 36 12.56 19.93 -2.14
N GLU A 37 11.87 18.80 -2.02
CA GLU A 37 10.61 18.54 -2.72
C GLU A 37 9.41 18.77 -1.80
N SER A 38 8.25 19.03 -2.43
CA SER A 38 6.96 19.17 -1.72
C SER A 38 6.46 17.85 -1.13
N TRP A 39 7.03 16.73 -1.59
CA TRP A 39 6.65 15.40 -1.15
C TRP A 39 7.13 15.09 0.27
N THR A 40 6.24 14.49 1.05
CA THR A 40 6.55 13.88 2.35
C THR A 40 5.84 12.55 2.45
N GLY A 41 6.48 11.59 3.12
CA GLY A 41 5.90 10.29 3.40
C GLY A 41 5.75 10.09 4.91
N GLU A 42 4.69 9.41 5.30
CA GLU A 42 4.53 8.89 6.65
C GLU A 42 4.56 7.36 6.58
N GLY A 43 5.39 6.75 7.42
CA GLY A 43 5.46 5.30 7.59
C GLY A 43 4.82 4.86 8.90
N TYR A 44 4.71 3.55 9.09
CA TYR A 44 4.29 2.98 10.38
C TYR A 44 5.44 2.82 11.39
N THR A 45 6.62 3.30 11.03
CA THR A 45 7.82 3.30 11.85
C THR A 45 8.10 4.71 12.36
N GLU A 46 9.04 4.82 13.30
CA GLU A 46 9.55 6.13 13.74
C GLU A 46 10.53 6.75 12.72
N ALA A 47 10.65 6.15 11.53
CA ALA A 47 11.48 6.70 10.46
C ALA A 47 10.85 7.97 9.89
N GLN A 48 11.70 8.94 9.59
CA GLN A 48 11.31 10.17 8.91
C GLN A 48 11.60 10.04 7.42
N LEU A 49 10.66 10.46 6.56
CA LEU A 49 10.81 10.44 5.10
C LEU A 49 10.69 11.86 4.54
N LEU A 50 11.66 12.27 3.73
CA LEU A 50 11.70 13.58 3.08
C LEU A 50 11.92 13.40 1.58
N GLY A 51 11.11 14.06 0.75
CA GLY A 51 11.38 14.16 -0.69
C GLY A 51 12.44 15.24 -0.95
N ALA A 52 13.37 14.95 -1.85
CA ALA A 52 14.37 15.90 -2.33
C ALA A 52 14.83 15.57 -3.75
N GLN A 53 15.46 16.52 -4.44
CA GLN A 53 16.29 16.26 -5.61
C GLN A 53 17.75 16.20 -5.17
N LEU A 54 18.42 15.09 -5.45
CA LEU A 54 19.85 14.89 -5.21
C LEU A 54 20.63 15.25 -6.47
N GLN A 55 21.60 16.15 -6.32
CA GLN A 55 22.55 16.51 -7.36
C GLN A 55 23.97 16.19 -6.86
N VAL A 56 24.61 15.17 -7.43
CA VAL A 56 26.03 14.87 -7.21
C VAL A 56 26.86 15.52 -8.31
N TYR A 57 28.02 16.08 -7.99
CA TYR A 57 28.88 16.71 -9.00
C TYR A 57 29.20 15.75 -10.16
N GLY A 58 28.90 16.19 -11.39
CA GLY A 58 29.13 15.41 -12.61
C GLY A 58 28.05 14.37 -12.95
N ALA A 59 27.00 14.22 -12.14
CA ALA A 59 25.86 13.36 -12.43
C ALA A 59 24.62 14.20 -12.82
N SER A 60 23.64 13.58 -13.47
CA SER A 60 22.32 14.21 -13.64
C SER A 60 21.58 14.23 -12.29
N PRO A 61 20.81 15.30 -11.99
CA PRO A 61 20.01 15.33 -10.77
C PRO A 61 18.94 14.24 -10.79
N VAL A 62 18.69 13.62 -9.64
CA VAL A 62 17.71 12.55 -9.46
C VAL A 62 16.77 12.87 -8.32
N VAL A 63 15.50 12.54 -8.47
CA VAL A 63 14.52 12.69 -7.38
C VAL A 63 14.66 11.53 -6.41
N VAL A 64 14.72 11.85 -5.12
CA VAL A 64 15.00 10.90 -4.05
C VAL A 64 14.07 11.06 -2.85
N ILE A 65 13.95 9.98 -2.09
CA ILE A 65 13.38 9.91 -0.75
C ILE A 65 14.56 9.72 0.20
N VAL A 66 14.77 10.71 1.08
CA VAL A 66 15.70 10.63 2.19
C VAL A 66 14.98 9.99 3.37
N LYS A 67 15.34 8.75 3.69
CA LYS A 67 14.82 7.98 4.82
C LYS A 67 15.79 8.04 5.98
N ILE A 68 15.33 8.60 7.11
CA ILE A 68 16.08 8.66 8.37
C ILE A 68 15.52 7.60 9.31
N ASN A 69 16.35 6.61 9.64
CA ASN A 69 16.02 5.53 10.56
C ASN A 69 16.60 5.78 11.96
N PRO A 70 15.81 5.54 13.02
CA PRO A 70 16.31 5.59 14.39
C PRO A 70 17.29 4.45 14.69
N ALA A 71 17.87 4.48 15.88
CA ALA A 71 18.84 3.49 16.34
C ALA A 71 18.32 2.04 16.25
N GLY A 72 19.21 1.11 15.86
CA GLY A 72 18.98 -0.34 15.97
C GLY A 72 18.43 -1.05 14.73
N GLY A 73 18.13 -0.34 13.64
CA GLY A 73 17.50 -0.91 12.44
C GLY A 73 18.24 -0.72 11.10
N GLY A 74 19.04 0.34 10.97
CA GLY A 74 19.48 0.85 9.66
C GLY A 74 20.24 -0.15 8.78
N ILE A 75 21.27 -0.80 9.33
CA ILE A 75 22.12 -1.71 8.53
C ILE A 75 21.36 -2.96 8.06
N ARG A 76 20.36 -3.40 8.82
CA ARG A 76 19.53 -4.55 8.46
C ARG A 76 18.68 -4.22 7.25
N GLU A 77 18.05 -3.05 7.24
CA GLU A 77 17.26 -2.58 6.10
C GLU A 77 18.11 -2.47 4.84
N TYR A 78 19.26 -1.80 4.91
CA TYR A 78 20.16 -1.67 3.76
C TYR A 78 20.56 -3.03 3.16
N LYS A 79 20.91 -4.01 4.02
CA LYS A 79 21.25 -5.37 3.58
C LYS A 79 20.06 -6.08 2.95
N ALA A 80 18.87 -5.96 3.54
CA ALA A 80 17.64 -6.57 3.02
C ALA A 80 17.25 -5.98 1.66
N HIS A 81 17.34 -4.65 1.52
CA HIS A 81 17.11 -3.94 0.27
C HIS A 81 18.10 -4.37 -0.82
N ARG A 82 19.41 -4.36 -0.54
CA ARG A 82 20.41 -4.83 -1.50
C ARG A 82 20.18 -6.27 -1.95
N ARG A 83 19.77 -7.13 -1.01
CA ARG A 83 19.42 -8.52 -1.33
C ARG A 83 18.22 -8.58 -2.26
N ALA A 84 17.17 -7.80 -2.03
CA ALA A 84 16.00 -7.74 -2.90
C ALA A 84 16.35 -7.30 -4.33
N LEU A 85 17.22 -6.29 -4.48
CA LEU A 85 17.71 -5.83 -5.79
C LEU A 85 18.47 -6.93 -6.53
N ALA A 86 19.30 -7.70 -5.81
CA ALA A 86 20.11 -8.77 -6.40
C ALA A 86 19.29 -10.03 -6.72
N ASP A 87 18.32 -10.39 -5.88
CA ASP A 87 17.55 -11.61 -6.02
C ASP A 87 16.54 -11.54 -7.20
N ALA A 88 16.15 -10.35 -7.68
CA ALA A 88 15.22 -10.18 -8.82
C ALA A 88 15.51 -8.88 -9.61
N PRO A 89 16.57 -8.82 -10.43
CA PRO A 89 17.06 -7.58 -11.02
C PRO A 89 16.07 -6.89 -11.98
N ASP A 90 15.30 -7.65 -12.76
CA ASP A 90 14.33 -7.06 -13.70
C ASP A 90 13.11 -6.49 -12.97
N PHE A 91 12.57 -7.22 -11.99
CA PHE A 91 11.54 -6.71 -11.09
C PHE A 91 12.03 -5.49 -10.31
N ALA A 92 13.28 -5.54 -9.83
CA ALA A 92 13.92 -4.45 -9.10
C ALA A 92 13.97 -3.16 -9.93
N ARG A 93 14.40 -3.26 -11.18
CA ARG A 93 14.46 -2.10 -12.09
C ARG A 93 13.09 -1.46 -12.34
N ALA A 94 12.04 -2.27 -12.37
CA ALA A 94 10.68 -1.81 -12.65
C ALA A 94 9.94 -1.31 -11.39
N HIS A 95 10.17 -1.94 -10.24
CA HIS A 95 9.27 -1.85 -9.09
C HIS A 95 9.94 -1.66 -7.73
N LEU A 96 11.27 -1.67 -7.60
CA LEU A 96 11.92 -1.39 -6.32
C LEU A 96 12.61 -0.04 -6.36
N ALA A 97 12.57 0.71 -5.26
CA ALA A 97 13.36 1.93 -5.17
C ALA A 97 14.85 1.58 -5.27
N ASN A 98 15.62 2.35 -6.04
CA ASN A 98 17.06 2.17 -6.10
C ASN A 98 17.73 2.83 -4.90
N LEU A 99 18.87 2.30 -4.48
CA LEU A 99 19.71 2.93 -3.46
C LEU A 99 20.69 3.85 -4.18
N GLU A 100 20.42 5.16 -4.18
CA GLU A 100 21.29 6.16 -4.80
C GLU A 100 22.60 6.32 -4.03
N THR A 101 22.53 6.08 -2.73
CA THR A 101 23.68 6.12 -1.85
C THR A 101 23.93 4.77 -1.23
N GLY A 102 25.15 4.59 -0.73
CA GLY A 102 25.40 3.59 0.30
C GLY A 102 24.60 3.86 1.58
N TYR A 103 24.88 3.04 2.57
CA TYR A 103 24.42 3.23 3.94
C TYR A 103 25.15 4.40 4.58
N ILE A 104 24.44 5.44 5.01
CA ILE A 104 25.02 6.56 5.78
C ILE A 104 24.83 6.25 7.28
N PRO A 105 25.88 5.85 8.01
CA PRO A 105 25.76 5.56 9.44
C PRO A 105 25.48 6.83 10.23
N VAL A 106 24.55 6.75 11.18
CA VAL A 106 24.30 7.82 12.15
C VAL A 106 24.87 7.42 13.51
N PRO A 107 25.64 8.31 14.20
CA PRO A 107 26.06 8.07 15.58
C PRO A 107 24.91 7.62 16.48
N GLY A 108 25.14 6.61 17.34
CA GLY A 108 24.07 5.99 18.13
C GLY A 108 23.33 4.84 17.44
N GLY A 109 23.75 4.44 16.23
CA GLY A 109 23.29 3.20 15.58
C GLY A 109 22.07 3.36 14.67
N GLY A 110 21.72 4.60 14.29
CA GLY A 110 20.72 4.90 13.27
C GLY A 110 21.31 4.90 11.86
N SER A 111 20.52 5.31 10.87
CA SER A 111 21.01 5.47 9.50
C SER A 111 20.23 6.47 8.67
N VAL A 112 20.88 7.03 7.66
CA VAL A 112 20.21 7.69 6.52
C VAL A 112 20.38 6.83 5.28
N VAL A 113 19.30 6.67 4.53
CA VAL A 113 19.28 5.98 3.23
C VAL A 113 18.62 6.91 2.22
N VAL A 114 19.26 7.09 1.06
CA VAL A 114 18.71 7.88 -0.03
C VAL A 114 18.25 6.94 -1.14
N GLN A 115 16.96 7.01 -1.46
CA GLN A 115 16.28 6.08 -2.36
C GLN A 115 15.67 6.83 -3.54
N SER A 116 15.89 6.40 -4.78
CA SER A 116 15.12 6.92 -5.93
C SER A 116 13.96 5.97 -6.24
N PRO A 117 12.71 6.47 -6.35
CA PRO A 117 11.59 5.63 -6.74
C PRO A 117 11.75 5.19 -8.20
N ALA A 118 11.45 3.91 -8.47
CA ALA A 118 11.35 3.41 -9.84
C ALA A 118 10.28 4.21 -10.60
N GLY A 119 10.63 4.71 -11.80
CA GLY A 119 9.72 5.53 -12.63
C GLY A 119 10.07 7.03 -12.69
N GLY A 120 10.94 7.53 -11.80
CA GLY A 120 11.74 8.74 -12.03
C GLY A 120 11.21 10.09 -11.52
N GLY A 121 10.16 10.14 -10.70
CA GLY A 121 9.71 11.42 -10.11
C GLY A 121 8.82 11.25 -8.86
N LEU A 122 8.64 12.33 -8.10
CA LEU A 122 7.72 12.37 -6.94
C LEU A 122 6.47 13.24 -7.18
N ASP A 123 6.49 14.13 -8.18
CA ASP A 123 5.37 15.06 -8.48
C ASP A 123 4.06 14.33 -8.80
N GLU A 124 4.17 13.13 -9.38
CA GLU A 124 3.04 12.31 -9.84
C GLU A 124 2.91 11.01 -9.03
N THR A 125 3.73 10.89 -7.99
CA THR A 125 3.81 9.70 -7.17
C THR A 125 3.17 9.95 -5.81
N SER A 126 2.27 9.05 -5.44
CA SER A 126 1.58 9.09 -4.15
C SER A 126 1.61 7.72 -3.50
N GLN A 127 1.60 7.67 -2.16
CA GLN A 127 1.37 6.40 -1.47
C GLN A 127 0.03 5.81 -1.91
N LEU A 128 -0.07 4.47 -1.97
CA LEU A 128 -1.27 3.79 -2.48
C LEU A 128 -2.54 4.27 -1.78
N ALA A 129 -2.52 4.47 -0.45
CA ALA A 129 -3.68 4.97 0.28
C ALA A 129 -4.24 6.29 -0.27
N ALA A 130 -3.36 7.22 -0.65
CA ALA A 130 -3.76 8.48 -1.27
C ALA A 130 -4.14 8.28 -2.75
N ALA A 131 -3.44 7.40 -3.47
CA ALA A 131 -3.72 7.08 -4.87
C ALA A 131 -5.15 6.54 -5.04
N LEU A 132 -5.58 5.60 -4.19
CA LEU A 132 -6.91 4.95 -4.24
C LEU A 132 -8.08 5.94 -4.20
N LEU A 133 -7.92 7.10 -3.55
CA LEU A 133 -8.96 8.13 -3.49
C LEU A 133 -9.18 8.86 -4.81
N THR A 134 -8.19 8.82 -5.69
CA THR A 134 -8.19 9.60 -6.94
C THR A 134 -8.13 8.72 -8.19
N TYR A 135 -7.92 7.43 -8.01
CA TYR A 135 -7.78 6.48 -9.11
C TYR A 135 -9.14 6.06 -9.64
N ARG A 136 -9.27 5.97 -10.97
CA ARG A 136 -10.55 5.64 -11.61
C ARG A 136 -10.99 4.20 -11.33
N SER A 137 -10.03 3.27 -11.26
CA SER A 137 -10.26 1.85 -10.97
C SER A 137 -9.27 1.34 -9.91
N PRO A 138 -9.55 1.57 -8.61
CA PRO A 138 -8.76 1.00 -7.51
C PRO A 138 -8.61 -0.52 -7.60
N GLU A 139 -9.63 -1.21 -8.09
CA GLU A 139 -9.64 -2.66 -8.30
C GLU A 139 -8.57 -3.08 -9.32
N ASP A 140 -8.55 -2.50 -10.51
CA ASP A 140 -7.58 -2.86 -11.55
C ASP A 140 -6.15 -2.54 -11.13
N LEU A 141 -5.94 -1.42 -10.44
CA LEU A 141 -4.64 -1.05 -9.88
C LEU A 141 -4.15 -2.10 -8.88
N CYS A 142 -4.99 -2.47 -7.91
CA CYS A 142 -4.62 -3.44 -6.88
C CYS A 142 -4.46 -4.85 -7.45
N ARG A 143 -5.27 -5.21 -8.46
CA ARG A 143 -5.13 -6.46 -9.21
C ARG A 143 -3.80 -6.51 -9.96
N SER A 144 -3.41 -5.42 -10.63
CA SER A 144 -2.15 -5.30 -11.36
C SER A 144 -0.94 -5.43 -10.42
N ILE A 145 -0.92 -4.66 -9.33
CA ILE A 145 0.14 -4.72 -8.31
C ILE A 145 0.26 -6.15 -7.77
N THR A 146 -0.87 -6.75 -7.35
CA THR A 146 -0.88 -8.09 -6.75
C THR A 146 -0.42 -9.16 -7.74
N THR A 147 -0.85 -9.08 -9.00
CA THR A 147 -0.40 -9.97 -10.06
C THR A 147 1.10 -9.87 -10.25
N SER A 148 1.63 -8.65 -10.32
CA SER A 148 3.07 -8.43 -10.49
C SER A 148 3.90 -8.98 -9.32
N LEU A 149 3.41 -8.85 -8.08
CA LEU A 149 4.05 -9.46 -6.90
C LEU A 149 4.06 -11.01 -6.94
N LEU A 150 2.98 -11.63 -7.45
CA LEU A 150 2.85 -13.09 -7.49
C LEU A 150 3.50 -13.74 -8.71
N VAL A 151 3.61 -13.01 -9.82
CA VAL A 151 4.08 -13.54 -11.12
C VAL A 151 5.46 -12.98 -11.46
N ASP A 152 5.60 -11.65 -11.53
CA ASP A 152 6.84 -11.01 -12.00
C ASP A 152 7.94 -11.06 -10.94
N TRP A 153 7.59 -10.83 -9.68
CA TRP A 153 8.56 -10.92 -8.58
C TRP A 153 8.89 -12.38 -8.24
N ASN A 154 7.97 -13.29 -8.55
CA ASN A 154 8.01 -14.71 -8.20
C ASN A 154 7.83 -15.60 -9.45
N PRO A 155 8.73 -15.51 -10.45
CA PRO A 155 8.68 -16.40 -11.59
C PRO A 155 8.84 -17.86 -11.14
N GLY A 156 8.31 -18.82 -11.90
CA GLY A 156 8.22 -20.23 -11.47
C GLY A 156 9.50 -20.85 -10.89
N ALA A 157 10.69 -20.49 -11.40
CA ALA A 157 11.98 -20.96 -10.88
C ALA A 157 12.36 -20.42 -9.49
N ALA A 158 11.66 -19.40 -9.00
CA ALA A 158 11.86 -18.79 -7.68
C ALA A 158 10.80 -19.20 -6.66
N LEU A 159 9.77 -19.93 -7.07
CA LEU A 159 8.75 -20.48 -6.19
C LEU A 159 9.18 -21.85 -5.71
N THR A 160 9.05 -22.08 -4.41
CA THR A 160 9.24 -23.41 -3.80
C THR A 160 7.93 -23.86 -3.17
N VAL A 161 7.72 -25.17 -3.16
CA VAL A 161 6.62 -25.82 -2.42
C VAL A 161 7.25 -26.78 -1.44
N GLU A 162 7.14 -26.47 -0.16
CA GLU A 162 7.81 -27.24 0.89
C GLU A 162 6.81 -27.71 1.96
N PRO A 163 6.86 -28.99 2.37
CA PRO A 163 6.14 -29.46 3.54
C PRO A 163 6.63 -28.73 4.80
N SER A 164 5.76 -27.93 5.41
CA SER A 164 6.09 -27.12 6.58
C SER A 164 5.12 -27.39 7.73
N SER A 165 5.62 -27.36 8.98
CA SER A 165 4.75 -27.41 10.16
C SER A 165 3.96 -26.11 10.26
N LEU A 166 2.66 -26.20 10.52
CA LEU A 166 1.82 -25.03 10.80
C LEU A 166 2.41 -24.20 11.95
N GLY A 167 2.86 -24.86 13.01
CA GLY A 167 3.45 -24.20 14.17
C GLY A 167 4.77 -23.49 13.87
N ALA A 168 5.67 -24.12 13.12
CA ALA A 168 6.93 -23.50 12.70
C ALA A 168 6.70 -22.31 11.76
N VAL A 169 5.71 -22.40 10.87
CA VAL A 169 5.37 -21.34 9.91
C VAL A 169 4.81 -20.12 10.63
N LEU A 170 3.88 -20.32 11.58
CA LEU A 170 3.32 -19.24 12.37
C LEU A 170 4.39 -18.58 13.27
N ASP A 171 5.26 -19.38 13.90
CA ASP A 171 6.37 -18.87 14.70
C ASP A 171 7.30 -17.99 13.84
N THR A 172 7.70 -18.48 12.66
CA THR A 172 8.56 -17.75 11.72
C THR A 172 7.93 -16.47 11.17
N ALA A 173 6.61 -16.47 10.93
CA ALA A 173 5.87 -15.30 10.45
C ALA A 173 5.77 -14.21 11.52
N LEU A 174 5.55 -14.59 12.78
CA LEU A 174 5.37 -13.66 13.89
C LEU A 174 6.73 -13.16 14.44
N GLY A 175 7.71 -14.06 14.54
CA GLY A 175 9.11 -13.82 14.90
C GLY A 175 9.27 -13.05 16.22
N ALA A 176 10.12 -12.03 16.23
CA ALA A 176 10.44 -11.23 17.42
C ALA A 176 9.21 -10.57 18.11
N ARG A 177 8.04 -10.56 17.48
CA ARG A 177 6.80 -10.06 18.10
C ARG A 177 6.26 -10.98 19.20
N LEU A 178 6.69 -12.25 19.21
CA LEU A 178 6.41 -13.25 20.23
C LEU A 178 7.43 -13.24 21.38
N ALA A 179 8.54 -12.51 21.26
CA ALA A 179 9.51 -12.40 22.34
C ALA A 179 8.87 -11.81 23.61
N GLU A 180 9.53 -11.93 24.76
CA GLU A 180 8.99 -11.46 26.05
C GLU A 180 8.60 -9.97 26.03
N THR A 181 9.41 -9.13 25.38
CA THR A 181 9.15 -7.70 25.16
C THR A 181 8.46 -7.41 23.82
N GLY A 182 8.01 -8.46 23.13
CA GLY A 182 7.37 -8.37 21.81
C GLY A 182 5.97 -7.76 21.90
N THR A 183 5.53 -7.10 20.83
CA THR A 183 4.26 -6.35 20.82
C THR A 183 3.02 -7.24 21.00
N ILE A 184 3.08 -8.50 20.55
CA ILE A 184 1.98 -9.45 20.73
C ILE A 184 1.99 -9.96 22.18
N THR A 185 3.17 -10.26 22.73
CA THR A 185 3.31 -10.67 24.12
C THR A 185 2.86 -9.61 25.10
N ALA A 186 3.24 -8.35 24.86
CA ALA A 186 2.79 -7.22 25.66
C ALA A 186 1.25 -7.08 25.67
N TRP A 187 0.59 -7.40 24.55
CA TRP A 187 -0.88 -7.41 24.48
C TRP A 187 -1.50 -8.59 25.22
N ALA A 188 -0.94 -9.78 25.05
CA ALA A 188 -1.45 -11.02 25.63
C ALA A 188 -1.14 -11.16 27.14
N GLY A 189 -0.11 -10.47 27.64
CA GLY A 189 0.43 -10.64 29.00
C GLY A 189 -0.55 -10.40 30.14
N GLY A 190 -1.67 -9.72 29.90
CA GLY A 190 -2.75 -9.53 30.87
C GLY A 190 -3.75 -10.69 30.97
N GLN A 191 -3.60 -11.76 30.18
CA GLN A 191 -4.64 -12.77 29.97
C GLN A 191 -4.09 -14.18 30.19
N SER A 192 -4.47 -14.80 31.31
CA SER A 192 -4.09 -16.17 31.65
C SER A 192 -4.59 -17.17 30.61
N GLY A 193 -3.74 -18.12 30.20
CA GLY A 193 -4.10 -19.18 29.26
C GLY A 193 -4.25 -18.73 27.81
N LEU A 194 -3.93 -17.46 27.49
CA LEU A 194 -3.95 -16.97 26.12
C LEU A 194 -2.67 -17.35 25.38
N GLN A 195 -1.52 -16.81 25.80
CA GLN A 195 -0.22 -17.07 25.16
C GLN A 195 0.69 -17.96 25.99
N ARG A 196 0.80 -17.71 27.31
CA ARG A 196 1.56 -18.57 28.22
C ARG A 196 0.70 -19.77 28.59
N ASN A 197 1.18 -20.99 28.29
CA ASN A 197 0.41 -22.23 28.40
C ASN A 197 -0.96 -22.09 27.71
N PRO A 198 -0.96 -21.84 26.39
CA PRO A 198 -2.15 -21.47 25.66
C PRO A 198 -3.19 -22.59 25.74
N ARG A 199 -4.40 -22.28 26.17
CA ARG A 199 -5.53 -23.22 26.05
C ARG A 199 -5.82 -23.43 24.58
N PRO A 200 -6.12 -24.65 24.11
CA PRO A 200 -6.36 -24.89 22.69
C PRO A 200 -7.54 -24.11 22.11
N ARG A 201 -8.57 -23.86 22.93
CA ARG A 201 -9.82 -23.22 22.52
C ARG A 201 -10.25 -22.10 23.47
N LEU A 202 -10.99 -21.14 22.92
CA LEU A 202 -11.56 -19.96 23.57
C LEU A 202 -13.08 -19.92 23.33
N SER A 203 -13.86 -19.64 24.38
CA SER A 203 -15.32 -19.51 24.31
C SER A 203 -15.71 -18.07 23.97
N ALA A 204 -16.11 -17.84 22.71
CA ALA A 204 -16.58 -16.57 22.18
C ALA A 204 -18.13 -16.54 22.12
N GLY A 205 -18.77 -16.42 23.28
CA GLY A 205 -20.24 -16.57 23.38
C GLY A 205 -20.65 -18.03 23.12
N PRO A 206 -21.55 -18.32 22.16
CA PRO A 206 -21.95 -19.69 21.84
C PRO A 206 -20.88 -20.45 21.04
N GLU A 207 -19.87 -19.77 20.50
CA GLU A 207 -18.85 -20.38 19.66
C GLU A 207 -17.61 -20.80 20.45
N SER A 208 -17.02 -21.94 20.08
CA SER A 208 -15.70 -22.38 20.54
C SER A 208 -14.69 -22.16 19.41
N LEU A 209 -13.80 -21.19 19.59
CA LEU A 209 -12.79 -20.81 18.62
C LEU A 209 -11.42 -21.36 19.02
N VAL A 210 -10.61 -21.76 18.05
CA VAL A 210 -9.20 -22.10 18.29
C VAL A 210 -8.47 -20.87 18.82
N ASN A 211 -7.71 -21.05 19.90
CA ASN A 211 -6.76 -20.06 20.35
C ASN A 211 -5.57 -20.03 19.37
N PRO A 212 -5.36 -18.94 18.62
CA PRO A 212 -4.32 -18.92 17.61
C PRO A 212 -2.90 -19.07 18.22
N PHE A 213 -2.70 -18.79 19.51
CA PHE A 213 -1.43 -19.04 20.19
C PHE A 213 -1.17 -20.52 20.47
N ALA A 214 -2.20 -21.35 20.57
CA ALA A 214 -2.04 -22.79 20.75
C ALA A 214 -1.48 -23.48 19.51
N LEU A 215 -1.50 -22.81 18.36
CA LEU A 215 -0.99 -23.32 17.09
C LEU A 215 0.48 -22.96 16.84
N ILE A 216 1.15 -22.20 17.72
CA ILE A 216 2.47 -21.62 17.46
C ILE A 216 3.58 -22.44 18.11
N GLY A 217 4.61 -22.80 17.33
CA GLY A 217 5.78 -23.55 17.78
C GLY A 217 5.73 -25.04 17.44
N GLU A 218 6.88 -25.71 17.49
CA GLU A 218 7.00 -27.13 17.12
C GLU A 218 6.30 -28.07 18.12
N ASP A 219 6.30 -27.74 19.41
CA ASP A 219 5.63 -28.53 20.46
C ASP A 219 4.16 -28.12 20.68
N SER A 220 3.57 -27.43 19.71
CA SER A 220 2.21 -26.88 19.79
C SER A 220 1.17 -27.78 19.14
N TRP A 221 -0.11 -27.43 19.25
CA TRP A 221 -1.18 -28.11 18.51
C TRP A 221 -1.00 -28.04 16.99
N GLY A 222 -0.31 -27.01 16.48
CA GLY A 222 0.04 -26.90 15.06
C GLY A 222 1.37 -27.58 14.70
N GLY A 223 2.07 -28.16 15.66
CA GLY A 223 3.43 -28.72 15.50
C GLY A 223 3.49 -29.89 14.52
N ASP A 224 2.57 -30.84 14.68
CA ASP A 224 2.53 -32.09 13.92
C ASP A 224 1.90 -31.93 12.52
N GLU A 225 1.14 -30.86 12.31
CA GLU A 225 0.41 -30.62 11.07
C GLU A 225 1.35 -30.10 9.97
N ARG A 226 1.59 -30.94 8.95
CA ARG A 226 2.44 -30.61 7.80
C ARG A 226 1.60 -30.24 6.58
N LEU A 227 1.90 -29.08 5.99
CA LEU A 227 1.21 -28.56 4.82
C LEU A 227 2.22 -28.25 3.72
N ASN A 228 1.88 -28.56 2.47
CA ASN A 228 2.64 -28.09 1.31
C ASN A 228 2.33 -26.62 1.07
N LEU A 229 3.25 -25.75 1.45
CA LEU A 229 3.09 -24.31 1.37
C LEU A 229 3.97 -23.74 0.26
N TRP A 230 3.47 -22.71 -0.42
CA TRP A 230 4.20 -21.94 -1.40
C TRP A 230 5.06 -20.88 -0.72
N HIS A 231 6.33 -20.86 -1.06
CA HIS A 231 7.27 -19.85 -0.62
C HIS A 231 7.89 -19.13 -1.82
N GLY A 232 8.31 -17.89 -1.59
CA GLY A 232 8.94 -17.06 -2.58
C GLY A 232 9.40 -15.72 -2.01
N ARG A 233 9.74 -14.79 -2.89
CA ARG A 233 10.10 -13.43 -2.52
C ARG A 233 8.89 -12.71 -1.93
N SER A 234 9.10 -12.07 -0.79
CA SER A 234 8.09 -11.26 -0.11
C SER A 234 8.72 -9.99 0.46
N HIS A 235 7.90 -8.95 0.54
CA HIS A 235 8.21 -7.70 1.21
C HIS A 235 8.26 -7.90 2.73
N GLY A 236 7.31 -8.66 3.28
CA GLY A 236 7.26 -9.04 4.70
C GLY A 236 6.54 -8.05 5.62
N ASP A 237 6.12 -6.90 5.08
CA ASP A 237 5.30 -5.87 5.74
C ASP A 237 4.62 -4.93 4.71
N LEU A 238 4.19 -5.49 3.57
CA LEU A 238 3.56 -4.71 2.51
C LEU A 238 2.25 -4.05 2.96
N HIS A 239 2.27 -2.73 3.12
CA HIS A 239 1.09 -1.92 3.43
C HIS A 239 0.96 -0.74 2.47
N PRO A 240 -0.20 -0.04 2.43
CA PRO A 240 -0.41 1.04 1.46
C PRO A 240 0.67 2.15 1.48
N GLY A 241 1.23 2.45 2.65
CA GLY A 241 2.35 3.40 2.78
C GLY A 241 3.69 2.97 2.15
N ASN A 242 3.89 1.67 1.90
CA ASN A 242 5.11 1.12 1.28
C ASN A 242 4.96 0.94 -0.25
N LEU A 243 3.82 1.35 -0.81
CA LEU A 243 3.53 1.32 -2.23
C LEU A 243 3.42 2.76 -2.74
N LEU A 244 4.37 3.15 -3.59
CA LEU A 244 4.34 4.42 -4.30
C LEU A 244 3.75 4.20 -5.69
N VAL A 245 2.66 4.87 -6.02
CA VAL A 245 1.95 4.73 -7.29
C VAL A 245 2.13 5.97 -8.13
N ASP A 246 2.62 5.79 -9.36
CA ASP A 246 2.60 6.80 -10.41
C ASP A 246 1.20 6.88 -11.02
N ARG A 247 0.54 8.02 -10.82
CA ARG A 247 -0.85 8.23 -11.20
C ARG A 247 -1.07 8.30 -12.71
N ARG A 248 -0.04 8.61 -13.51
CA ARG A 248 -0.16 8.71 -14.98
C ARG A 248 0.16 7.40 -15.68
N ARG A 249 1.16 6.68 -15.17
CA ARG A 249 1.67 5.47 -15.83
C ARG A 249 1.06 4.18 -15.32
N GLN A 250 0.27 4.25 -14.25
CA GLN A 250 -0.26 3.06 -13.57
C GLN A 250 0.84 2.12 -13.06
N SER A 251 2.07 2.63 -12.91
CA SER A 251 3.20 1.89 -12.38
C SER A 251 3.31 2.10 -10.88
N TYR A 252 3.98 1.17 -10.20
CA TYR A 252 4.22 1.26 -8.77
C TYR A 252 5.67 0.95 -8.41
N CYS A 253 6.08 1.45 -7.26
CA CYS A 253 7.38 1.23 -6.64
C CYS A 253 7.20 0.82 -5.17
N LEU A 254 7.91 -0.22 -4.75
CA LEU A 254 8.02 -0.68 -3.37
C LEU A 254 9.16 0.05 -2.67
N VAL A 255 8.87 0.52 -1.46
CA VAL A 255 9.82 1.15 -0.55
C VAL A 255 9.81 0.45 0.81
N ASP A 256 10.83 0.68 1.63
CA ASP A 256 10.99 0.01 2.94
C ASP A 256 11.10 -1.52 2.86
N LEU A 257 12.16 -2.03 2.23
CA LEU A 257 12.42 -3.46 2.13
C LEU A 257 13.06 -4.05 3.40
N SER A 258 12.85 -3.44 4.57
CA SER A 258 13.49 -3.84 5.82
C SER A 258 13.10 -5.24 6.30
N ARG A 259 11.96 -5.74 5.83
CA ARG A 259 11.43 -7.08 6.13
C ARG A 259 11.53 -8.06 4.97
N TYR A 260 12.21 -7.68 3.89
CA TYR A 260 12.34 -8.52 2.69
C TYR A 260 12.83 -9.93 3.04
N ARG A 261 12.18 -10.93 2.46
CA ARG A 261 12.60 -12.34 2.53
C ARG A 261 12.61 -12.92 1.12
N LYS A 262 13.69 -13.62 0.79
CA LYS A 262 13.79 -14.41 -0.45
C LYS A 262 12.83 -15.61 -0.45
N ASP A 263 12.55 -16.15 0.73
CA ASP A 263 11.82 -17.39 0.97
C ASP A 263 10.74 -17.17 2.05
N GLY A 264 9.90 -16.16 1.83
CA GLY A 264 8.75 -15.88 2.67
C GLY A 264 7.51 -16.66 2.23
N LEU A 265 6.61 -16.89 3.18
CA LEU A 265 5.33 -17.53 2.91
C LEU A 265 4.51 -16.67 1.94
N LEU A 266 4.19 -17.23 0.78
CA LEU A 266 3.45 -16.53 -0.26
C LEU A 266 2.03 -16.19 0.24
N GLY A 267 1.50 -15.02 -0.11
CA GLY A 267 0.21 -14.56 0.41
C GLY A 267 0.29 -13.69 1.66
N LEU A 268 1.42 -13.68 2.39
CA LEU A 268 1.59 -12.79 3.55
C LEU A 268 1.42 -11.34 3.16
N ASP A 269 2.08 -10.89 2.09
CA ASP A 269 2.02 -9.50 1.64
C ASP A 269 0.62 -9.07 1.21
N GLN A 270 -0.13 -9.96 0.53
CA GLN A 270 -1.50 -9.68 0.08
C GLN A 270 -2.46 -9.55 1.26
N VAL A 271 -2.36 -10.46 2.24
CA VAL A 271 -3.15 -10.37 3.47
C VAL A 271 -2.76 -9.13 4.28
N TYR A 272 -1.47 -8.83 4.37
CA TYR A 272 -0.96 -7.66 5.08
C TYR A 272 -1.47 -6.36 4.46
N LEU A 273 -1.40 -6.24 3.14
CA LEU A 273 -1.90 -5.09 2.38
C LEU A 273 -3.39 -4.89 2.63
N SER A 274 -4.19 -5.94 2.45
CA SER A 274 -5.65 -5.89 2.62
C SER A 274 -6.06 -5.52 4.05
N LEU A 275 -5.46 -6.15 5.07
CA LEU A 275 -5.82 -5.88 6.47
C LEU A 275 -5.35 -4.49 6.93
N THR A 276 -4.18 -4.03 6.49
CA THR A 276 -3.70 -2.68 6.83
C THR A 276 -4.43 -1.58 6.09
N ALA A 277 -4.93 -1.83 4.88
CA ALA A 277 -5.76 -0.87 4.15
C ALA A 277 -7.09 -0.59 4.87
N VAL A 278 -7.73 -1.61 5.44
CA VAL A 278 -9.02 -1.44 6.14
C VAL A 278 -8.89 -1.10 7.62
N ALA A 279 -7.69 -1.23 8.19
CA ALA A 279 -7.44 -1.10 9.63
C ALA A 279 -8.00 0.20 10.25
N GLY A 280 -7.86 1.32 9.54
CA GLY A 280 -8.37 2.63 9.99
C GLY A 280 -9.90 2.76 9.94
N ALA A 281 -10.58 1.98 9.09
CA ALA A 281 -12.03 2.05 8.93
C ALA A 281 -12.79 1.22 9.96
N ILE A 282 -12.19 0.13 10.49
CA ILE A 282 -12.87 -0.88 11.34
C ILE A 282 -13.62 -0.26 12.52
N ALA A 283 -13.03 0.74 13.20
CA ALA A 283 -13.64 1.35 14.38
C ALA A 283 -14.92 2.15 14.06
N GLY A 284 -15.01 2.70 12.84
CA GLY A 284 -16.18 3.43 12.36
C GLY A 284 -17.26 2.56 11.74
N LEU A 285 -16.99 1.27 11.49
CA LEU A 285 -17.97 0.37 10.89
C LEU A 285 -19.09 0.00 11.89
N PRO A 286 -20.35 -0.12 11.43
CA PRO A 286 -21.41 -0.71 12.22
C PRO A 286 -21.08 -2.16 12.57
N GLN A 287 -21.69 -2.71 13.62
CA GLN A 287 -21.43 -4.09 14.05
C GLN A 287 -21.65 -5.10 12.92
N ARG A 288 -22.71 -4.91 12.12
CA ARG A 288 -23.00 -5.74 10.96
C ARG A 288 -21.88 -5.67 9.92
N GLY A 289 -21.46 -4.46 9.53
CA GLY A 289 -20.33 -4.27 8.61
C GLY A 289 -19.01 -4.88 9.12
N ARG A 290 -18.73 -4.85 10.43
CA ARG A 290 -17.57 -5.54 11.02
C ARG A 290 -17.65 -7.06 10.91
N GLN A 291 -18.86 -7.63 11.00
CA GLN A 291 -19.10 -9.06 10.81
C GLN A 291 -18.96 -9.44 9.34
N ASP A 292 -19.64 -8.72 8.45
CA ASP A 292 -19.60 -9.00 6.99
C ASP A 292 -18.16 -8.90 6.45
N LEU A 293 -17.39 -7.88 6.87
CA LEU A 293 -15.98 -7.75 6.48
C LEU A 293 -15.12 -8.93 6.97
N ARG A 294 -15.36 -9.37 8.21
CA ARG A 294 -14.63 -10.49 8.80
C ARG A 294 -14.96 -11.79 8.07
N ASP A 295 -16.23 -12.02 7.77
CA ASP A 295 -16.68 -13.22 7.07
C ASP A 295 -16.13 -13.25 5.64
N TRP A 296 -16.09 -12.11 4.95
CA TRP A 296 -15.41 -11.97 3.66
C TRP A 296 -13.92 -12.30 3.75
N PHE A 297 -13.22 -11.84 4.80
CA PHE A 297 -11.83 -12.25 5.00
C PHE A 297 -11.66 -13.76 5.26
N LEU A 298 -12.63 -14.45 5.84
CA LEU A 298 -12.53 -15.89 6.07
C LEU A 298 -12.82 -16.70 4.80
N ASP A 299 -13.74 -16.24 3.96
CA ASP A 299 -14.15 -16.91 2.73
C ASP A 299 -14.58 -15.89 1.67
N PRO A 300 -13.62 -15.33 0.90
CA PRO A 300 -13.93 -14.32 -0.11
C PRO A 300 -14.88 -14.85 -1.18
N VAL A 301 -15.85 -14.01 -1.50
CA VAL A 301 -16.74 -14.14 -2.66
C VAL A 301 -16.38 -13.07 -3.69
N GLU A 302 -16.84 -13.23 -4.93
CA GLU A 302 -16.42 -12.38 -6.07
C GLU A 302 -16.66 -10.89 -5.84
N ASP A 303 -17.76 -10.55 -5.14
CA ASP A 303 -18.12 -9.18 -4.77
C ASP A 303 -18.19 -9.02 -3.25
N ILE A 304 -17.85 -7.83 -2.76
CA ILE A 304 -18.04 -7.46 -1.36
C ILE A 304 -19.02 -6.28 -1.29
N THR A 305 -19.95 -6.35 -0.34
CA THR A 305 -20.78 -5.20 0.05
C THR A 305 -20.78 -5.13 1.56
N VAL A 306 -19.91 -4.28 2.10
CA VAL A 306 -19.81 -4.05 3.55
C VAL A 306 -20.35 -2.68 3.87
N GLU A 307 -21.41 -2.65 4.70
CA GLU A 307 -22.01 -1.41 5.18
C GLU A 307 -20.98 -0.52 5.88
N GLY A 308 -20.88 0.74 5.44
CA GLY A 308 -19.97 1.73 6.01
C GLY A 308 -18.52 1.63 5.54
N LEU A 309 -18.13 0.59 4.80
CA LEU A 309 -16.78 0.49 4.24
C LEU A 309 -16.69 1.30 2.94
N PRO A 310 -15.74 2.24 2.80
CA PRO A 310 -15.59 3.01 1.57
C PRO A 310 -15.42 2.12 0.32
N VAL A 311 -16.07 2.51 -0.78
CA VAL A 311 -16.08 1.74 -2.04
C VAL A 311 -14.66 1.47 -2.56
N TYR A 312 -13.75 2.43 -2.47
CA TYR A 312 -12.37 2.24 -2.92
C TYR A 312 -11.61 1.17 -2.11
N LEU A 313 -11.94 0.96 -0.83
CA LEU A 313 -11.38 -0.12 -0.03
C LEU A 313 -11.99 -1.47 -0.42
N GLN A 314 -13.30 -1.51 -0.68
CA GLN A 314 -13.97 -2.70 -1.22
C GLN A 314 -13.35 -3.13 -2.55
N GLN A 315 -13.13 -2.20 -3.47
CA GLN A 315 -12.47 -2.42 -4.74
C GLN A 315 -11.01 -2.89 -4.59
N LEU A 316 -10.25 -2.33 -3.64
CA LEU A 316 -8.92 -2.84 -3.32
C LEU A 316 -8.97 -4.31 -2.90
N LEU A 317 -9.88 -4.67 -1.99
CA LEU A 317 -10.00 -6.04 -1.48
C LEU A 317 -10.33 -7.03 -2.61
N VAL A 318 -11.30 -6.67 -3.46
CA VAL A 318 -11.69 -7.45 -4.64
C VAL A 318 -10.51 -7.62 -5.61
N GLY A 319 -9.81 -6.52 -5.93
CA GLY A 319 -8.68 -6.57 -6.87
C GLY A 319 -7.53 -7.46 -6.38
N VAL A 320 -7.20 -7.39 -5.08
CA VAL A 320 -6.20 -8.27 -4.44
C VAL A 320 -6.66 -9.74 -4.49
N ASP A 321 -7.90 -10.03 -4.09
CA ASP A 321 -8.41 -11.42 -4.03
C ASP A 321 -8.52 -12.06 -5.41
N GLN A 322 -9.02 -11.34 -6.41
CA GLN A 322 -9.11 -11.82 -7.77
C GLN A 322 -7.75 -12.16 -8.38
N ALA A 323 -6.73 -11.31 -8.18
CA ALA A 323 -5.37 -11.58 -8.65
C ALA A 323 -4.79 -12.84 -8.00
N VAL A 324 -4.99 -12.97 -6.69
CA VAL A 324 -4.60 -14.14 -5.91
C VAL A 324 -5.30 -15.42 -6.39
N LEU A 325 -6.60 -15.37 -6.60
CA LEU A 325 -7.39 -16.52 -7.04
C LEU A 325 -7.05 -16.93 -8.47
N ALA A 326 -6.83 -15.96 -9.36
CA ALA A 326 -6.37 -16.21 -10.72
C ALA A 326 -5.00 -16.91 -10.71
N TRP A 327 -4.06 -16.43 -9.89
CA TRP A 327 -2.76 -17.09 -9.72
C TRP A 327 -2.91 -18.52 -9.20
N ALA A 328 -3.70 -18.73 -8.13
CA ALA A 328 -3.89 -20.05 -7.54
C ALA A 328 -4.56 -21.06 -8.50
N ARG A 329 -5.49 -20.58 -9.35
CA ARG A 329 -6.08 -21.36 -10.45
C ARG A 329 -5.03 -21.73 -11.49
N GLY A 330 -4.15 -20.80 -11.86
CA GLY A 330 -3.02 -21.06 -12.75
C GLY A 330 -2.05 -22.13 -12.22
N GLN A 331 -1.94 -22.25 -10.89
CA GLN A 331 -1.16 -23.31 -10.24
C GLN A 331 -1.94 -24.62 -10.00
N ASN A 332 -3.21 -24.71 -10.43
CA ASN A 332 -4.10 -25.85 -10.16
C ASN A 332 -4.21 -26.23 -8.67
N ASN A 333 -4.04 -25.27 -7.74
CA ASN A 333 -3.97 -25.54 -6.29
C ASN A 333 -4.81 -24.56 -5.45
N VAL A 334 -6.06 -24.32 -5.87
CA VAL A 334 -6.98 -23.42 -5.15
C VAL A 334 -7.22 -23.88 -3.71
N THR A 335 -7.35 -25.19 -3.47
CA THR A 335 -7.60 -25.74 -2.13
C THR A 335 -6.40 -25.55 -1.19
N GLY A 336 -5.17 -25.85 -1.64
CA GLY A 336 -3.97 -25.61 -0.87
C GLY A 336 -3.76 -24.12 -0.58
N TRP A 337 -4.00 -23.29 -1.60
CA TRP A 337 -3.95 -21.84 -1.43
C TRP A 337 -4.95 -21.32 -0.39
N ARG A 338 -6.19 -21.79 -0.39
CA ARG A 338 -7.19 -21.40 0.61
C ARG A 338 -6.74 -21.72 2.04
N ARG A 339 -6.05 -22.85 2.25
CA ARG A 339 -5.46 -23.17 3.56
C ARG A 339 -4.31 -22.22 3.90
N GLN A 340 -3.38 -22.01 2.98
CA GLN A 340 -2.25 -21.09 3.16
C GLN A 340 -2.71 -19.65 3.45
N ARG A 341 -3.75 -19.17 2.76
CA ARG A 341 -4.36 -17.86 3.02
C ARG A 341 -4.88 -17.74 4.45
N LEU A 342 -5.49 -18.78 5.02
CA LEU A 342 -5.93 -18.79 6.41
C LEU A 342 -4.76 -18.76 7.41
N ILE A 343 -3.62 -19.38 7.08
CA ILE A 343 -2.37 -19.28 7.87
C ILE A 343 -1.87 -17.82 7.85
N CYS A 344 -1.76 -17.23 6.66
CA CYS A 344 -1.38 -15.83 6.49
C CYS A 344 -2.33 -14.90 7.24
N LEU A 345 -3.64 -15.14 7.15
CA LEU A 345 -4.68 -14.37 7.86
C LEU A 345 -4.52 -14.46 9.37
N THR A 346 -4.28 -15.66 9.90
CA THR A 346 -4.00 -15.88 11.33
C THR A 346 -2.76 -15.10 11.77
N ALA A 347 -1.65 -15.23 11.04
CA ALA A 347 -0.40 -14.56 11.37
C ALA A 347 -0.52 -13.03 11.31
N VAL A 348 -1.03 -12.47 10.21
CA VAL A 348 -1.13 -11.02 10.03
C VAL A 348 -2.14 -10.40 11.01
N ALA A 349 -3.29 -11.05 11.25
CA ALA A 349 -4.25 -10.55 12.22
C ALA A 349 -3.68 -10.55 13.66
N LEU A 350 -2.86 -11.55 14.02
CA LEU A 350 -2.09 -11.50 15.28
C LEU A 350 -1.05 -10.37 15.30
N ILE A 351 -0.33 -10.13 14.20
CA ILE A 351 0.60 -8.99 14.10
C ILE A 351 -0.14 -7.68 14.39
N LEU A 352 -1.30 -7.47 13.77
CA LEU A 352 -2.10 -6.26 13.94
C LEU A 352 -2.70 -6.14 15.35
N THR A 353 -3.08 -7.26 15.97
CA THR A 353 -3.48 -7.30 17.39
C THR A 353 -2.41 -6.68 18.31
N GLY A 354 -1.13 -6.91 18.01
CA GLY A 354 -0.01 -6.33 18.76
C GLY A 354 0.25 -4.84 18.51
N ARG A 355 -0.29 -4.23 17.44
CA ARG A 355 0.06 -2.85 17.03
C ARG A 355 -0.84 -1.80 17.68
N SER A 356 -0.45 -1.30 18.84
CA SER A 356 -1.19 -0.24 19.56
C SER A 356 -1.16 1.13 18.86
N LYS A 357 -0.02 1.52 18.27
CA LYS A 357 0.16 2.87 17.67
C LYS A 357 -0.62 3.09 16.37
N LEU A 358 -0.99 2.01 15.67
CA LEU A 358 -1.60 2.11 14.33
C LEU A 358 -3.11 1.98 14.33
N LEU A 359 -3.68 1.44 15.41
CA LEU A 359 -5.05 0.99 15.43
C LEU A 359 -5.86 1.82 16.41
N PRO A 360 -7.06 2.29 16.01
CA PRO A 360 -8.00 2.86 16.95
C PRO A 360 -8.30 1.88 18.10
N ALA A 361 -8.69 2.44 19.25
CA ALA A 361 -9.15 1.64 20.38
C ALA A 361 -10.29 0.70 19.94
N GLY A 362 -10.20 -0.58 20.29
CA GLY A 362 -11.19 -1.60 19.92
C GLY A 362 -10.86 -2.40 18.64
N SER A 363 -10.10 -1.85 17.67
CA SER A 363 -9.76 -2.60 16.44
C SER A 363 -8.86 -3.81 16.71
N ARG A 364 -8.03 -3.76 17.76
CA ARG A 364 -7.15 -4.88 18.16
C ARG A 364 -7.94 -6.13 18.54
N ALA A 365 -9.09 -5.96 19.19
CA ALA A 365 -9.97 -7.08 19.55
C ALA A 365 -10.56 -7.75 18.31
N TRP A 366 -10.97 -6.95 17.33
CA TRP A 366 -11.48 -7.45 16.06
C TRP A 366 -10.43 -8.26 15.30
N PHE A 367 -9.17 -7.80 15.25
CA PHE A 367 -8.09 -8.57 14.62
C PHE A 367 -7.77 -9.86 15.37
N PHE A 368 -7.79 -9.86 16.70
CA PHE A 368 -7.59 -11.09 17.46
C PHE A 368 -8.71 -12.11 17.17
N GLU A 369 -9.96 -11.63 17.12
CA GLU A 369 -11.10 -12.48 16.76
C GLU A 369 -10.99 -13.03 15.34
N LEU A 370 -10.58 -12.20 14.38
CA LEU A 370 -10.30 -12.64 13.02
C LEU A 370 -9.22 -13.74 12.99
N ALA A 371 -8.14 -13.59 13.76
CA ALA A 371 -7.09 -14.61 13.87
C ALA A 371 -7.63 -15.94 14.43
N ALA A 372 -8.42 -15.88 15.51
CA ALA A 372 -9.02 -17.07 16.12
C ALA A 372 -10.00 -17.77 15.17
N ARG A 373 -10.83 -17.02 14.44
CA ARG A 373 -11.74 -17.59 13.43
C ARG A 373 -11.00 -18.17 12.23
N ALA A 374 -9.93 -17.52 11.78
CA ALA A 374 -9.11 -18.02 10.67
C ALA A 374 -8.41 -19.34 11.06
N ALA A 375 -7.86 -19.40 12.27
CA ALA A 375 -7.31 -20.62 12.85
C ALA A 375 -8.37 -21.73 12.96
N THR A 376 -9.57 -21.40 13.44
CA THR A 376 -10.69 -22.36 13.56
C THR A 376 -11.05 -22.94 12.18
N ARG A 377 -11.33 -22.08 11.20
CA ARG A 377 -11.65 -22.47 9.81
C ARG A 377 -10.54 -23.29 9.15
N LEU A 378 -9.27 -23.02 9.49
CA LEU A 378 -8.13 -23.78 8.99
C LEU A 378 -8.16 -25.21 9.55
N THR A 379 -8.30 -25.35 10.87
CA THR A 379 -8.30 -26.64 11.57
C THR A 379 -9.50 -27.52 11.21
N GLU A 380 -10.68 -26.93 10.99
CA GLU A 380 -11.87 -27.67 10.51
C GLU A 380 -11.67 -28.30 9.13
N ARG A 381 -10.71 -27.80 8.35
CA ARG A 381 -10.35 -28.31 7.01
C ARG A 381 -9.18 -29.31 7.04
N MET A 382 -8.67 -29.65 8.22
CA MET A 382 -7.57 -30.59 8.45
C MET A 382 -8.12 -31.92 8.96
N PRO A 383 -7.95 -33.02 8.21
CA PRO A 383 -8.34 -34.34 8.68
C PRO A 383 -7.55 -34.74 9.94
N GLY A 384 -8.25 -35.18 10.99
CA GLY A 384 -7.62 -35.67 12.22
C GLY A 384 -7.28 -34.60 13.25
N PHE A 385 -7.52 -33.32 12.96
CA PHE A 385 -7.34 -32.26 13.94
C PHE A 385 -8.42 -32.37 15.05
N PRO A 386 -8.08 -32.25 16.34
CA PRO A 386 -9.04 -32.41 17.44
C PRO A 386 -10.27 -31.50 17.33
N GLY A 387 -11.45 -32.05 17.61
CA GLY A 387 -12.72 -31.36 17.51
C GLY A 387 -12.96 -30.35 18.66
N PRO A 388 -14.10 -29.65 18.64
CA PRO A 388 -14.52 -28.75 19.72
C PRO A 388 -14.64 -29.44 21.08
N ASP A 389 -15.11 -30.68 21.07
CA ASP A 389 -15.44 -31.43 22.29
C ASP A 389 -14.21 -32.08 22.95
N ASP A 390 -13.09 -32.13 22.23
CA ASP A 390 -11.89 -32.86 22.66
C ASP A 390 -10.89 -32.01 23.47
N ALA A 391 -11.15 -30.71 23.63
CA ALA A 391 -10.17 -29.80 24.19
C ALA A 391 -10.70 -28.82 25.27
N PRO A 392 -9.92 -28.56 26.33
CA PRO A 392 -10.30 -27.61 27.35
C PRO A 392 -10.44 -26.20 26.78
N THR A 393 -11.54 -25.54 27.09
CA THR A 393 -11.88 -24.20 26.62
C THR A 393 -11.62 -23.16 27.73
N ALA A 394 -11.00 -22.03 27.37
CA ALA A 394 -10.90 -20.84 28.23
C ALA A 394 -11.98 -19.80 27.88
N PRO A 395 -12.35 -18.89 28.79
CA PRO A 395 -13.23 -17.78 28.44
C PRO A 395 -12.58 -16.87 27.39
N TRP A 396 -13.40 -16.25 26.52
CA TRP A 396 -12.92 -15.18 25.65
C TRP A 396 -12.23 -14.10 26.50
N PRO A 397 -11.07 -13.60 26.07
CA PRO A 397 -10.42 -12.55 26.81
C PRO A 397 -11.32 -11.32 26.94
N SER A 398 -11.42 -10.81 28.17
CA SER A 398 -12.00 -9.48 28.39
C SER A 398 -11.04 -8.45 27.82
N ILE A 399 -11.21 -8.14 26.54
CA ILE A 399 -10.41 -7.11 25.87
C ILE A 399 -11.01 -5.76 26.27
N THR A 400 -10.80 -5.36 27.52
CA THR A 400 -10.97 -3.97 27.91
C THR A 400 -9.94 -3.17 27.12
N ALA A 401 -10.40 -2.18 26.35
CA ALA A 401 -9.51 -1.18 25.78
C ALA A 401 -8.59 -0.71 26.92
N PRO A 402 -7.25 -0.79 26.80
CA PRO A 402 -6.38 -0.35 27.86
C PRO A 402 -6.82 1.06 28.25
N ALA A 403 -6.99 1.30 29.55
CA ALA A 403 -7.25 2.63 30.06
C ALA A 403 -6.21 3.55 29.41
N THR A 404 -6.67 4.56 28.68
CA THR A 404 -5.82 5.56 28.05
C THR A 404 -4.91 6.14 29.13
N SER A 405 -3.71 5.59 29.29
CA SER A 405 -2.62 6.27 29.97
C SER A 405 -2.43 7.57 29.20
N GLY A 406 -2.46 8.70 29.91
CA GLY A 406 -2.53 10.06 29.37
C GLY A 406 -1.32 10.52 28.54
N ASP A 407 -0.68 9.61 27.80
CA ASP A 407 0.23 9.94 26.73
C ASP A 407 -0.57 10.55 25.59
N THR A 408 -0.32 11.83 25.35
CA THR A 408 -0.71 12.54 24.14
C THR A 408 -0.49 11.60 22.94
N PRO A 409 -1.51 11.32 22.11
CA PRO A 409 -1.34 10.42 20.98
C PRO A 409 -0.16 10.93 20.14
N PRO A 410 0.82 10.07 19.79
CA PRO A 410 1.81 10.46 18.79
C PRO A 410 1.03 10.88 17.54
N ALA A 411 1.47 11.96 16.90
CA ALA A 411 0.86 12.59 15.74
C ALA A 411 0.04 11.57 14.96
N THR A 412 -1.28 11.70 15.10
CA THR A 412 -2.29 10.88 14.45
C THR A 412 -1.84 10.66 13.01
N VAL A 413 -1.78 9.42 12.54
CA VAL A 413 -1.86 9.14 11.09
C VAL A 413 -3.08 9.91 10.67
N VAL A 414 -2.89 11.08 10.05
CA VAL A 414 -4.00 11.98 9.81
C VAL A 414 -4.86 11.24 8.82
N SER A 415 -5.98 10.69 9.30
CA SER A 415 -6.94 10.04 8.43
C SER A 415 -7.19 11.01 7.29
N LEU A 416 -7.15 10.53 6.06
CA LEU A 416 -7.48 11.36 4.89
C LEU A 416 -8.88 12.00 5.07
N ASP A 417 -9.77 11.35 5.82
CA ASP A 417 -11.05 11.92 6.26
C ASP A 417 -10.91 13.04 7.28
N GLN A 418 -9.90 13.01 8.16
CA GLN A 418 -9.60 14.11 9.08
C GLN A 418 -8.99 15.30 8.33
N ARG A 419 -8.06 15.09 7.39
CA ARG A 419 -7.56 16.16 6.48
C ARG A 419 -8.69 16.74 5.61
N ARG A 420 -9.65 15.91 5.19
CA ARG A 420 -10.85 16.34 4.46
C ARG A 420 -11.78 17.15 5.36
N ARG A 421 -12.03 16.71 6.59
CA ARG A 421 -12.82 17.47 7.58
C ARG A 421 -12.15 18.79 7.93
N GLU A 422 -10.84 18.80 8.14
CA GLU A 422 -10.05 20.01 8.44
C GLU A 422 -10.07 21.00 7.25
N ARG A 423 -9.99 20.51 6.00
CA ARG A 423 -10.22 21.33 4.79
C ARG A 423 -11.67 21.79 4.65
N GLN A 424 -12.65 20.98 5.04
CA GLN A 424 -14.09 21.30 4.99
C GLN A 424 -14.55 22.21 6.14
N SER A 425 -13.76 22.34 7.22
CA SER A 425 -14.02 23.25 8.33
C SER A 425 -13.38 24.63 8.14
N ALA A 426 -12.65 24.86 7.04
CA ALA A 426 -12.46 26.22 6.55
C ALA A 426 -13.82 26.75 6.06
N PRO A 427 -14.20 28.01 6.34
CA PRO A 427 -15.48 28.56 5.92
C PRO A 427 -15.46 28.74 4.39
N ASP A 428 -15.82 27.68 3.68
CA ASP A 428 -15.85 27.62 2.22
C ASP A 428 -17.33 27.66 1.79
N THR A 429 -17.73 28.79 1.21
CA THR A 429 -18.89 28.84 0.31
C THR A 429 -18.58 27.95 -0.88
N GLN A 430 -18.83 26.63 -0.76
CA GLN A 430 -18.77 25.76 -1.92
C GLN A 430 -19.80 26.26 -2.93
N PRO A 431 -19.39 26.56 -4.17
CA PRO A 431 -20.34 26.91 -5.21
C PRO A 431 -21.33 25.75 -5.36
N ASP A 432 -22.61 26.09 -5.54
CA ASP A 432 -23.66 25.13 -5.86
C ASP A 432 -23.15 24.19 -6.97
N PRO A 433 -23.33 22.85 -6.87
CA PRO A 433 -22.89 21.89 -7.89
C PRO A 433 -23.31 22.28 -9.32
N THR A 434 -24.44 22.97 -9.48
CA THR A 434 -24.87 23.53 -10.76
C THR A 434 -23.96 24.66 -11.27
N THR A 435 -23.46 25.52 -10.37
CA THR A 435 -22.52 26.61 -10.67
C THR A 435 -21.14 26.06 -11.01
N ALA A 436 -20.64 25.09 -10.24
CA ALA A 436 -19.35 24.45 -10.52
C ALA A 436 -19.34 23.73 -11.88
N GLN A 437 -20.47 23.11 -12.25
CA GLN A 437 -20.62 22.47 -13.56
C GLN A 437 -20.68 23.48 -14.70
N ALA A 438 -21.41 24.59 -14.53
CA ALA A 438 -21.46 25.67 -15.52
C ALA A 438 -20.08 26.34 -15.74
N GLU A 439 -19.33 26.57 -14.65
CA GLU A 439 -17.95 27.09 -14.72
C GLU A 439 -17.00 26.12 -15.44
N TYR A 440 -17.14 24.81 -15.19
CA TYR A 440 -16.37 23.79 -15.90
C TYR A 440 -16.61 23.86 -17.42
N TRP A 441 -17.87 23.86 -17.86
CA TRP A 441 -18.21 23.90 -19.28
C TRP A 441 -17.76 25.20 -19.94
N THR A 442 -17.88 26.33 -19.25
CA THR A 442 -17.37 27.64 -19.72
C THR A 442 -15.86 27.60 -19.94
N ARG A 443 -15.10 27.04 -19.00
CA ARG A 443 -13.65 26.89 -19.12
C ARG A 443 -13.26 25.95 -20.26
N LEU A 444 -13.99 24.84 -20.42
CA LEU A 444 -13.75 23.89 -21.49
C LEU A 444 -13.99 24.52 -22.87
N ALA A 445 -15.10 25.23 -23.05
CA ALA A 445 -15.41 25.94 -24.30
C ALA A 445 -14.32 26.97 -24.64
N ALA A 446 -13.85 27.74 -23.65
CA ALA A 446 -12.76 28.70 -23.84
C ALA A 446 -11.44 28.02 -24.26
N GLN A 447 -11.08 26.90 -23.62
CA GLN A 447 -9.88 26.14 -23.99
C GLN A 447 -9.99 25.49 -25.37
N LEU A 448 -11.16 24.95 -25.71
CA LEU A 448 -11.42 24.41 -27.05
C LEU A 448 -11.28 25.50 -28.12
N GLY A 449 -11.87 26.68 -27.91
CA GLY A 449 -11.79 27.80 -28.84
C GLY A 449 -10.36 28.32 -29.05
N ALA A 450 -9.52 28.27 -28.02
CA ALA A 450 -8.12 28.71 -28.08
C ALA A 450 -7.13 27.63 -28.58
N ALA A 451 -7.52 26.36 -28.59
CA ALA A 451 -6.62 25.26 -28.91
C ALA A 451 -6.21 25.26 -30.39
N VAL A 452 -4.92 24.98 -30.66
CA VAL A 452 -4.36 24.83 -32.01
C VAL A 452 -3.73 23.44 -32.14
N PHE A 453 -4.28 22.60 -33.02
CA PHE A 453 -3.84 21.21 -33.20
C PHE A 453 -2.82 21.01 -34.32
N ASP A 454 -2.40 22.06 -35.01
CA ASP A 454 -1.32 21.96 -36.01
C ASP A 454 0.03 22.27 -35.36
N ALA A 455 0.71 21.23 -34.86
CA ALA A 455 2.01 21.34 -34.20
C ALA A 455 3.05 20.44 -34.89
N PRO A 456 4.28 20.94 -35.13
CA PRO A 456 5.30 20.23 -35.89
C PRO A 456 5.86 19.01 -35.15
N THR A 457 5.77 18.99 -33.82
CA THR A 457 6.31 17.91 -32.96
C THR A 457 5.29 17.50 -31.89
N GLY A 458 5.39 16.25 -31.41
CA GLY A 458 4.56 15.76 -30.30
C GLY A 458 4.76 16.58 -29.01
N SER A 459 5.98 17.07 -28.75
CA SER A 459 6.27 17.94 -27.60
C SER A 459 5.60 19.31 -27.73
N ALA A 460 5.63 19.92 -28.93
CA ALA A 460 4.93 21.19 -29.17
C ALA A 460 3.41 21.01 -29.05
N MET A 461 2.87 19.89 -29.54
CA MET A 461 1.46 19.54 -29.35
C MET A 461 1.11 19.39 -27.87
N THR A 462 1.94 18.67 -27.11
CA THR A 462 1.75 18.45 -25.67
C THR A 462 1.67 19.78 -24.92
N ALA A 463 2.60 20.70 -25.19
CA ALA A 463 2.61 22.02 -24.56
C ALA A 463 1.35 22.84 -24.91
N ARG A 464 0.93 22.83 -26.18
CA ARG A 464 -0.24 23.60 -26.66
C ARG A 464 -1.58 23.06 -26.18
N THR A 465 -1.67 21.77 -25.91
CA THR A 465 -2.94 21.10 -25.54
C THR A 465 -3.02 20.71 -24.08
N HIS A 466 -2.00 21.01 -23.26
CA HIS A 466 -1.93 20.61 -21.86
C HIS A 466 -3.17 21.04 -21.05
N GLY A 467 -3.55 22.32 -21.12
CA GLY A 467 -4.72 22.84 -20.40
C GLY A 467 -6.03 22.17 -20.81
N LEU A 468 -6.22 21.95 -22.12
CA LEU A 468 -7.40 21.25 -22.65
C LEU A 468 -7.44 19.78 -22.19
N ARG A 469 -6.31 19.06 -22.24
CA ARG A 469 -6.23 17.66 -21.82
C ARG A 469 -6.54 17.48 -20.32
N LEU A 470 -6.10 18.42 -19.47
CA LEU A 470 -6.45 18.41 -18.05
C LEU A 470 -7.96 18.58 -17.83
N LEU A 471 -8.62 19.46 -18.58
CA LEU A 471 -10.06 19.62 -18.49
C LEU A 471 -10.79 18.37 -18.99
N LEU A 472 -10.42 17.83 -20.14
CA LEU A 472 -11.04 16.60 -20.69
C LEU A 472 -10.95 15.42 -19.71
N ALA A 473 -9.85 15.28 -18.96
CA ALA A 473 -9.70 14.24 -17.94
C ALA A 473 -10.61 14.46 -16.71
N GLN A 474 -11.08 15.69 -16.49
CA GLN A 474 -11.97 16.09 -15.40
C GLN A 474 -13.44 16.19 -15.84
N ALA A 475 -13.75 15.88 -17.10
CA ALA A 475 -15.09 15.99 -17.62
C ALA A 475 -16.08 15.21 -16.73
N PRO A 476 -17.20 15.83 -16.32
CA PRO A 476 -18.26 15.14 -15.60
C PRO A 476 -18.98 14.20 -16.57
N ILE A 477 -18.35 13.05 -16.85
CA ILE A 477 -18.84 12.00 -17.74
C ILE A 477 -19.93 11.24 -16.99
N GLY A 478 -21.10 11.08 -17.60
CA GLY A 478 -22.22 10.37 -16.96
C GLY A 478 -23.61 10.76 -17.47
N THR A 479 -23.71 11.61 -18.50
CA THR A 479 -25.00 12.01 -19.08
C THR A 479 -25.44 11.07 -20.20
N GLY A 480 -24.53 10.25 -20.74
CA GLY A 480 -24.85 9.22 -21.74
C GLY A 480 -25.21 9.76 -23.11
N GLY A 481 -24.90 11.04 -23.39
CA GLY A 481 -25.20 11.72 -24.65
C GLY A 481 -24.02 11.79 -25.63
N ASP A 482 -24.27 12.36 -26.81
CA ASP A 482 -23.27 12.57 -27.86
C ASP A 482 -22.06 13.40 -27.39
N LEU A 483 -22.28 14.35 -26.48
CA LEU A 483 -21.23 15.17 -25.90
C LEU A 483 -20.18 14.32 -25.16
N ASP A 484 -20.61 13.40 -24.29
CA ASP A 484 -19.70 12.50 -23.54
C ASP A 484 -18.85 11.67 -24.51
N ARG A 485 -19.48 11.16 -25.59
CA ARG A 485 -18.79 10.41 -26.65
C ARG A 485 -17.74 11.26 -27.37
N TYR A 486 -18.10 12.47 -27.80
CA TYR A 486 -17.16 13.33 -28.53
C TYR A 486 -16.03 13.84 -27.65
N LEU A 487 -16.25 14.09 -26.35
CA LEU A 487 -15.20 14.45 -25.41
C LEU A 487 -14.19 13.30 -25.21
N ALA A 488 -14.69 12.06 -25.09
CA ALA A 488 -13.84 10.89 -24.99
C ALA A 488 -13.04 10.65 -26.28
N GLU A 489 -13.68 10.76 -27.44
CA GLU A 489 -13.00 10.65 -28.73
C GLU A 489 -11.95 11.75 -28.95
N LEU A 490 -12.23 12.98 -28.51
CA LEU A 490 -11.30 14.10 -28.59
C LEU A 490 -10.06 13.84 -27.72
N ALA A 491 -10.25 13.36 -26.48
CA ALA A 491 -9.15 12.97 -25.61
C ALA A 491 -8.25 11.91 -26.26
N CYS A 492 -8.85 10.85 -26.83
CA CYS A 492 -8.12 9.81 -27.54
C CYS A 492 -7.33 10.36 -28.74
N ALA A 493 -7.93 11.22 -29.56
CA ALA A 493 -7.26 11.80 -30.73
C ALA A 493 -6.05 12.67 -30.33
N LEU A 494 -6.14 13.38 -29.20
CA LEU A 494 -5.02 14.17 -28.66
C LEU A 494 -3.88 13.27 -28.13
N ASP A 495 -4.23 12.17 -27.46
CA ASP A 495 -3.25 11.20 -26.96
C ASP A 495 -2.54 10.47 -28.11
N ASP A 496 -3.26 10.12 -29.18
CA ASP A 496 -2.68 9.57 -30.41
C ASP A 496 -1.68 10.56 -31.03
N ALA A 497 -2.02 11.84 -31.14
CA ALA A 497 -1.18 12.86 -31.77
C ALA A 497 0.18 13.07 -31.07
N ILE A 498 0.27 12.76 -29.77
CA ILE A 498 1.50 12.89 -28.97
C ILE A 498 2.19 11.56 -28.69
N ARG A 499 1.66 10.44 -29.20
CA ARG A 499 2.19 9.10 -28.93
C ARG A 499 3.67 9.02 -29.35
N PRO A 500 4.57 8.53 -28.49
CA PRO A 500 5.98 8.33 -28.85
C PRO A 500 6.13 7.48 -30.11
N GLY A 501 6.98 7.91 -31.04
CA GLY A 501 7.24 7.19 -32.28
C GLY A 501 6.14 7.30 -33.36
N ILE A 502 5.09 8.12 -33.16
CA ILE A 502 4.09 8.35 -34.20
C ILE A 502 4.70 8.95 -35.47
N SER A 503 4.34 8.39 -36.63
CA SER A 503 4.77 8.91 -37.92
C SER A 503 4.17 10.30 -38.18
N PRO A 504 4.84 11.20 -38.95
CA PRO A 504 4.27 12.51 -39.27
C PRO A 504 2.89 12.45 -39.95
N PRO A 505 2.61 11.54 -40.91
CA PRO A 505 1.26 11.39 -41.48
C PRO A 505 0.21 10.99 -40.46
N ASP A 506 0.50 10.02 -39.58
CA ASP A 506 -0.46 9.58 -38.56
C ASP A 506 -0.75 10.68 -37.54
N ARG A 507 0.29 11.45 -37.16
CA ARG A 507 0.11 12.62 -36.32
C ARG A 507 -0.82 13.62 -36.97
N HIS A 508 -0.58 13.96 -38.24
CA HIS A 508 -1.42 14.88 -38.98
C HIS A 508 -2.88 14.40 -39.07
N ALA A 509 -3.09 13.10 -39.28
CA ALA A 509 -4.43 12.49 -39.27
C ALA A 509 -5.11 12.61 -37.88
N ALA A 510 -4.37 12.35 -36.79
CA ALA A 510 -4.87 12.51 -35.43
C ALA A 510 -5.23 13.97 -35.11
N CYS A 511 -4.38 14.93 -35.50
CA CYS A 511 -4.66 16.37 -35.38
C CYS A 511 -5.92 16.78 -36.14
N THR A 512 -6.07 16.30 -37.38
CA THR A 512 -7.25 16.57 -38.23
C THR A 512 -8.53 15.98 -37.64
N ARG A 513 -8.43 14.81 -36.98
CA ARG A 513 -9.56 14.21 -36.25
C ARG A 513 -9.91 15.03 -35.01
N ALA A 514 -8.92 15.42 -34.21
CA ALA A 514 -9.11 16.28 -33.03
C ALA A 514 -9.77 17.61 -33.41
N ASP A 515 -9.38 18.20 -34.54
CA ASP A 515 -9.95 19.46 -35.03
C ASP A 515 -11.44 19.36 -35.37
N ARG A 516 -11.84 18.26 -36.04
CA ARG A 516 -13.25 17.98 -36.34
C ARG A 516 -14.06 17.72 -35.06
N LEU A 517 -13.52 16.92 -34.15
CA LEU A 517 -14.17 16.63 -32.86
C LEU A 517 -14.34 17.89 -32.03
N ARG A 518 -13.33 18.78 -31.98
CA ARG A 518 -13.43 20.09 -31.34
C ARG A 518 -14.59 20.91 -31.90
N ALA A 519 -14.75 20.96 -33.22
CA ALA A 519 -15.85 21.71 -33.84
C ALA A 519 -17.22 21.18 -33.39
N TRP A 520 -17.41 19.86 -33.35
CA TRP A 520 -18.64 19.24 -32.86
C TRP A 520 -18.88 19.47 -31.36
N VAL A 521 -17.84 19.40 -30.53
CA VAL A 521 -17.97 19.69 -29.10
C VAL A 521 -18.37 21.15 -28.88
N LEU A 522 -17.77 22.09 -29.61
CA LEU A 522 -18.14 23.51 -29.52
C LEU A 522 -19.58 23.76 -29.97
N ASP A 523 -20.06 23.06 -31.00
CA ASP A 523 -21.45 23.14 -31.47
C ASP A 523 -22.45 22.59 -30.43
N LEU A 524 -22.09 21.54 -29.70
CA LEU A 524 -22.93 20.98 -28.63
C LEU A 524 -22.90 21.79 -27.32
N LEU A 525 -21.88 22.62 -27.12
CA LEU A 525 -21.74 23.47 -25.93
C LEU A 525 -22.35 24.87 -26.11
N GLY A 526 -22.58 25.31 -27.35
CA GLY A 526 -23.24 26.57 -27.70
C GLY A 526 -24.75 26.39 -27.82
#